data_AF-A0A1Y4UVK7-F1
#
_entry.id   AF-A0A1Y4UVK7-F1
#
_cell.length_a   1.000
_cell.length_b   1.000
_cell.length_c   1.000
_cell.angle_alpha   90.00
_cell.angle_beta   90.00
_cell.angle_gamma   90.00
#
_symmetry.space_group_name_H-M   'P 1'
#
loop_
_entity.id
_entity.type
_entity.pdbx_description
1 polymer ?
#
loop_
_entity_poly.entity_id
_entity_poly.type
_entity_poly.pdbx_seq_one_letter_code
_entity_poly.pdbx_strand_id
1 'polypeptide(L)'
;MMFGWAVCLICFLLLPLLGVATNWTGTGTALLFWVWILTRYNTAALVFLCLPLLLAGGLLWSGRLLLRLIQWRQAASAGLPFPTPGPKSAMAARLLVVLGCLLIPLFLLALLLDVNAGVYSRAWMVGSVIGALLYGLLKQGPEYRRARRGNWIMAGGAAVLLAVSLLPLSPLTARLQVAPPLAEQRLLPTAEATFREDSATFLAAHTEWTEWWSPDGTDYTLALEGQGWVLPWNWLANDVQNALTKQNMSPLPGYDGVWTDGDSYVLRRGNTILWVESGPPASQWLDQVLIHLEASTA
;
A
#
# COMPACT_ATOMS: atom_id res chain seq x y z
N MET A 1 24.46 -6.60 4.79
CA MET A 1 23.37 -6.00 5.62
C MET A 1 23.46 -4.48 5.74
N MET A 2 24.63 -3.84 5.85
CA MET A 2 24.75 -2.35 5.89
C MET A 2 24.18 -1.64 4.64
N PHE A 3 24.38 -2.21 3.46
CA PHE A 3 23.83 -1.66 2.21
C PHE A 3 22.30 -1.67 2.15
N GLY A 4 21.64 -2.60 2.84
CA GLY A 4 20.17 -2.70 2.81
C GLY A 4 19.48 -1.56 3.56
N TRP A 5 19.96 -1.23 4.76
CA TRP A 5 19.34 -0.20 5.60
C TRP A 5 19.55 1.22 5.08
N ALA A 6 20.70 1.51 4.47
CA ALA A 6 20.95 2.81 3.85
C ALA A 6 20.07 3.02 2.61
N VAL A 7 19.87 1.97 1.80
CA VAL A 7 18.94 2.01 0.65
C VAL A 7 17.50 2.15 1.15
N CYS A 8 17.09 1.43 2.19
CA CYS A 8 15.76 1.63 2.81
C CYS A 8 15.58 3.07 3.31
N LEU A 9 16.60 3.69 3.91
CA LEU A 9 16.55 5.06 4.40
C LEU A 9 16.51 6.09 3.25
N ILE A 10 17.24 5.86 2.15
CA ILE A 10 17.19 6.70 0.95
C ILE A 10 15.83 6.58 0.26
N CYS A 11 15.35 5.36 0.02
CA CYS A 11 14.00 5.14 -0.52
C CYS A 11 12.94 5.79 0.37
N PHE A 12 13.11 5.72 1.69
CA PHE A 12 12.21 6.35 2.66
C PHE A 12 12.24 7.90 2.60
N LEU A 13 13.41 8.52 2.42
CA LEU A 13 13.53 9.97 2.23
C LEU A 13 12.96 10.43 0.87
N LEU A 14 12.96 9.54 -0.14
CA LEU A 14 12.40 9.81 -1.46
C LEU A 14 10.87 9.68 -1.50
N LEU A 15 10.25 8.90 -0.60
CA LEU A 15 8.80 8.77 -0.52
C LEU A 15 8.09 10.14 -0.36
N PRO A 16 8.37 10.97 0.65
CA PRO A 16 7.70 12.27 0.78
C PRO A 16 7.98 13.22 -0.38
N LEU A 17 9.15 13.11 -1.04
CA LEU A 17 9.46 13.89 -2.25
C LEU A 17 8.56 13.49 -3.43
N LEU A 18 8.22 12.21 -3.56
CA LEU A 18 7.22 11.71 -4.51
C LEU A 18 5.84 12.31 -4.26
N GLY A 19 5.39 12.37 -3.00
CA GLY A 19 4.12 13.01 -2.63
C GLY A 19 4.12 14.54 -2.85
N VAL A 20 5.26 15.21 -2.71
CA VAL A 20 5.37 16.64 -3.03
C VAL A 20 5.37 16.87 -4.54
N ALA A 21 6.01 15.97 -5.31
CA ALA A 21 6.02 16.05 -6.77
C ALA A 21 4.62 15.91 -7.37
N THR A 22 3.74 15.07 -6.79
CA THR A 22 2.36 14.92 -7.26
C THR A 22 1.50 16.18 -7.03
N ASN A 23 1.79 16.94 -5.97
CA ASN A 23 1.14 18.24 -5.75
C ASN A 23 1.57 19.26 -6.82
N TRP A 24 2.78 19.15 -7.36
CA TRP A 24 3.31 20.04 -8.41
C TRP A 24 2.77 19.69 -9.80
N THR A 25 2.45 18.42 -10.06
CA THR A 25 1.89 17.95 -11.34
C THR A 25 0.38 18.11 -11.44
N GLY A 26 -0.29 18.68 -10.43
CA GLY A 26 -1.73 18.93 -10.44
C GLY A 26 -2.61 17.69 -10.27
N THR A 27 -2.03 16.55 -9.90
CA THR A 27 -2.71 15.25 -9.80
C THR A 27 -3.45 15.03 -8.46
N GLY A 28 -3.87 16.11 -7.79
CA GLY A 28 -4.57 16.06 -6.50
C GLY A 28 -3.64 16.12 -5.27
N THR A 29 -4.24 15.98 -4.08
CA THR A 29 -3.52 16.04 -2.80
C THR A 29 -2.61 14.82 -2.64
N ALA A 30 -1.37 15.03 -2.16
CA ALA A 30 -0.42 13.97 -1.83
C ALA A 30 -1.03 12.83 -1.01
N LEU A 31 -2.01 13.14 -0.16
CA LEU A 31 -2.75 12.17 0.65
C LEU A 31 -3.48 11.13 -0.22
N LEU A 32 -4.24 11.56 -1.22
CA LEU A 32 -5.02 10.66 -2.08
C LEU A 32 -4.09 9.73 -2.89
N PHE A 33 -2.93 10.22 -3.31
CA PHE A 33 -1.90 9.40 -3.94
C PHE A 33 -1.40 8.28 -3.01
N TRP A 34 -1.12 8.60 -1.74
CA TRP A 34 -0.69 7.59 -0.77
C TRP A 34 -1.79 6.58 -0.43
N VAL A 35 -3.03 7.04 -0.35
CA VAL A 35 -4.20 6.17 -0.13
C VAL A 35 -4.38 5.23 -1.31
N TRP A 36 -4.26 5.72 -2.54
CA TRP A 36 -4.30 4.89 -3.75
C TRP A 36 -3.20 3.82 -3.75
N ILE A 37 -1.97 4.17 -3.33
CA ILE A 37 -0.89 3.18 -3.15
C ILE A 37 -1.27 2.14 -2.10
N LEU A 38 -1.84 2.57 -0.97
CA LEU A 38 -2.24 1.70 0.14
C LEU A 38 -3.33 0.69 -0.25
N THR A 39 -4.26 1.09 -1.11
CA THR A 39 -5.39 0.27 -1.57
C THR A 39 -5.05 -0.60 -2.77
N ARG A 40 -3.98 -0.27 -3.51
CA ARG A 40 -3.56 -1.00 -4.72
C ARG A 40 -2.45 -2.02 -4.49
N TYR A 41 -1.54 -1.79 -3.54
CA TYR A 41 -0.35 -2.64 -3.34
C TYR A 41 -0.30 -3.21 -1.91
N ASN A 42 -0.44 -4.52 -1.76
CA ASN A 42 -0.24 -5.24 -0.49
C ASN A 42 1.19 -5.07 0.02
N THR A 43 2.17 -5.04 -0.87
CA THR A 43 3.56 -4.72 -0.49
C THR A 43 3.67 -3.34 0.14
N ALA A 44 3.02 -2.33 -0.42
CA ALA A 44 3.00 -0.99 0.16
C ALA A 44 2.25 -0.96 1.49
N ALA A 45 1.07 -1.61 1.57
CA ALA A 45 0.32 -1.76 2.81
C ALA A 45 1.18 -2.37 3.93
N LEU A 46 1.98 -3.40 3.63
CA LEU A 46 2.90 -4.00 4.60
C LEU A 46 4.05 -3.07 4.97
N VAL A 47 4.62 -2.34 4.01
CA VAL A 47 5.62 -1.31 4.29
C VAL A 47 5.06 -0.28 5.25
N PHE A 48 3.87 0.27 5.00
CA PHE A 48 3.22 1.27 5.86
C PHE A 48 2.94 0.75 7.26
N LEU A 49 2.44 -0.49 7.38
CA LEU A 49 2.20 -1.13 8.67
C LEU A 49 3.49 -1.34 9.47
N CYS A 50 4.55 -1.80 8.82
CA CYS A 50 5.84 -2.07 9.45
C CYS A 50 6.71 -0.81 9.60
N LEU A 51 6.32 0.31 9.01
CA LEU A 51 7.10 1.53 8.91
C LEU A 51 7.61 2.03 10.27
N PRO A 52 6.78 2.15 11.33
CA PRO A 52 7.24 2.65 12.63
C PRO A 52 8.33 1.75 13.21
N LEU A 53 8.16 0.44 13.04
CA LEU A 53 9.09 -0.57 13.53
C LEU A 53 10.41 -0.58 12.75
N LEU A 54 10.34 -0.46 11.42
CA LEU A 54 11.51 -0.34 10.55
C LEU A 54 12.30 0.93 10.84
N LEU A 55 11.62 2.05 11.10
CA LEU A 55 12.25 3.32 11.47
C LEU A 55 12.94 3.24 12.83
N ALA A 56 12.23 2.77 13.86
CA ALA A 56 12.81 2.57 15.17
C ALA A 56 14.01 1.62 15.13
N GLY A 57 13.88 0.49 14.44
CA GLY A 57 14.96 -0.49 14.26
C GLY A 57 16.16 0.08 13.51
N GLY A 58 15.92 0.82 12.42
CA GLY A 58 16.95 1.49 11.63
C GLY A 58 17.71 2.56 12.42
N LEU A 59 17.00 3.41 13.18
CA LEU A 59 17.61 4.42 14.05
C LEU A 59 18.45 3.79 15.15
N LEU A 60 17.92 2.77 15.84
CA LEU A 60 18.65 2.04 16.88
C LEU A 60 19.92 1.39 16.34
N TRP A 61 19.84 0.78 15.15
CA TRP A 61 21.00 0.16 14.51
C TRP A 61 22.05 1.18 14.08
N SER A 62 21.61 2.30 13.50
CA SER A 62 22.49 3.37 13.03
C SER A 62 23.19 4.07 14.19
N GLY A 63 22.45 4.40 15.26
CA GLY A 63 23.03 4.94 16.49
C GLY A 63 24.05 4.00 17.11
N ARG A 64 23.75 2.69 17.16
CA ARG A 64 24.70 1.67 17.65
C ARG A 64 25.98 1.62 16.80
N LEU A 65 25.87 1.68 15.48
CA LEU A 65 27.03 1.68 14.58
C LEU A 65 27.88 2.93 14.77
N LEU A 66 27.27 4.10 14.88
CA LEU A 66 27.97 5.36 15.15
C LEU A 66 28.73 5.32 16.47
N LEU A 67 28.09 4.85 17.55
CA LEU A 67 28.74 4.67 18.84
C LEU A 67 29.94 3.73 18.75
N ARG A 68 29.83 2.64 17.99
CA ARG A 68 30.96 1.73 17.77
C ARG A 68 32.09 2.38 16.98
N LEU A 69 31.79 3.14 15.94
CA LEU A 69 32.80 3.83 15.15
C LEU A 69 33.56 4.84 16.02
N ILE A 70 32.85 5.56 16.90
CA ILE A 70 33.47 6.48 17.87
C ILE A 70 34.37 5.71 18.85
N GLN A 71 33.87 4.63 19.44
CA GLN A 71 34.64 3.80 20.39
C GLN A 71 35.88 3.19 19.75
N TRP A 72 35.77 2.71 18.50
CA TRP A 72 36.90 2.16 17.77
C TRP A 72 37.92 3.22 17.39
N ARG A 73 37.46 4.42 16.99
CA ARG A 73 38.36 5.56 16.73
C ARG A 73 39.13 5.96 17.99
N GLN A 74 38.46 6.02 19.14
CA GLN A 74 39.08 6.33 20.43
C GLN A 74 40.09 5.25 20.85
N ALA A 75 39.71 3.97 20.76
CA ALA A 75 40.61 2.86 21.09
C ALA A 75 41.84 2.83 20.18
N ALA A 76 41.66 3.06 18.87
CA ALA A 76 42.75 3.16 17.91
C ALA A 76 43.69 4.33 18.23
N SER A 77 43.16 5.51 18.59
CA SER A 77 43.98 6.66 18.98
C SER A 77 44.74 6.45 20.30
N ALA A 78 44.22 5.63 21.20
CA ALA A 78 44.82 5.32 22.49
C ALA A 78 45.72 4.07 22.47
N GLY A 79 45.86 3.40 21.32
CA GLY A 79 46.58 2.12 21.22
C GLY A 79 45.95 0.98 22.06
N LEU A 80 44.66 1.11 22.39
CA LEU A 80 43.93 0.14 23.22
C LEU A 80 43.26 -0.93 22.35
N PRO A 81 43.01 -2.13 22.90
CA PRO A 81 42.27 -3.17 22.19
C PRO A 81 40.85 -2.69 21.86
N PHE A 82 40.33 -3.15 20.71
CA PHE A 82 39.00 -2.76 20.27
C PHE A 82 37.91 -3.28 21.23
N PRO A 83 36.98 -2.42 21.68
CA PRO A 83 35.93 -2.84 22.59
C PRO A 83 34.97 -3.82 21.92
N THR A 84 34.68 -4.92 22.63
CA THR A 84 33.69 -5.92 22.23
C THR A 84 32.30 -5.54 22.76
N PRO A 85 31.22 -5.90 22.03
CA PRO A 85 29.88 -5.58 22.49
C PRO A 85 29.49 -6.34 23.75
N GLY A 86 28.97 -5.61 24.73
CA GLY A 86 28.36 -6.20 25.91
C GLY A 86 27.13 -7.07 25.60
N PRO A 87 26.71 -7.94 26.53
CA PRO A 87 25.67 -8.95 26.32
C PRO A 87 24.30 -8.35 25.92
N LYS A 88 23.89 -7.24 26.56
CA LYS A 88 22.64 -6.52 26.23
C LYS A 88 22.64 -6.02 24.78
N SER A 89 23.78 -5.47 24.35
CA SER A 89 23.98 -5.00 22.98
C SER A 89 23.93 -6.17 22.00
N ALA A 90 24.57 -7.31 22.31
CA ALA A 90 24.49 -8.50 21.47
C ALA A 90 23.05 -9.01 21.33
N MET A 91 22.28 -9.01 22.42
CA MET A 91 20.88 -9.46 22.41
C MET A 91 19.96 -8.55 21.57
N ALA A 92 20.08 -7.22 21.71
CA ALA A 92 19.32 -6.28 20.89
C ALA A 92 19.60 -6.47 19.39
N ALA A 93 20.86 -6.74 19.01
CA ALA A 93 21.22 -7.04 17.64
C ALA A 93 20.58 -8.35 17.14
N ARG A 94 20.55 -9.39 17.98
CA ARG A 94 19.89 -10.67 17.64
C ARG A 94 18.40 -10.48 17.41
N LEU A 95 17.71 -9.71 18.26
CA LEU A 95 16.29 -9.44 18.11
C LEU A 95 15.98 -8.70 16.81
N LEU A 96 16.75 -7.67 16.46
CA LEU A 96 16.59 -6.95 15.19
C LEU A 96 16.84 -7.85 13.97
N VAL A 97 17.81 -8.78 14.05
CA VAL A 97 18.06 -9.75 12.99
C VAL A 97 16.88 -10.73 12.86
N VAL A 98 16.38 -11.27 13.97
CA VAL A 98 15.21 -12.17 13.98
C VAL A 98 13.99 -11.46 13.40
N LEU A 99 13.74 -10.21 13.80
CA LEU A 99 12.67 -9.39 13.25
C LEU A 99 12.81 -9.23 11.72
N GLY A 100 14.01 -8.90 11.24
CA GLY A 100 14.28 -8.84 9.81
C GLY A 100 14.00 -10.17 9.10
N CYS A 101 14.39 -11.29 9.71
CA CYS A 101 14.10 -12.63 9.19
C CYS A 101 12.61 -12.96 9.15
N LEU A 102 11.81 -12.48 10.11
CA LEU A 102 10.35 -12.66 10.15
C LEU A 102 9.63 -11.78 9.12
N LEU A 103 10.15 -10.59 8.82
CA LEU A 103 9.56 -9.71 7.81
C LEU A 103 9.73 -10.24 6.39
N ILE A 104 10.83 -10.95 6.09
CA ILE A 104 11.08 -11.51 4.75
C ILE A 104 9.90 -12.35 4.22
N PRO A 105 9.44 -13.42 4.91
CA PRO A 105 8.32 -14.21 4.41
C PRO A 105 7.02 -13.41 4.29
N LEU A 106 6.79 -12.42 5.15
CA LEU A 106 5.62 -11.53 5.05
C LEU A 106 5.68 -10.67 3.79
N PHE A 107 6.84 -10.10 3.46
CA PHE A 107 7.04 -9.34 2.22
C PHE A 107 6.91 -10.22 0.97
N LEU A 108 7.39 -11.46 1.02
CA LEU A 108 7.22 -12.42 -0.07
C LEU A 108 5.74 -12.79 -0.27
N LEU A 109 4.98 -12.95 0.82
CA LEU A 109 3.53 -13.18 0.76
C LEU A 109 2.80 -11.96 0.18
N ALA A 110 3.12 -10.74 0.62
CA ALA A 110 2.53 -9.53 0.09
C ALA A 110 2.81 -9.35 -1.42
N LEU A 111 4.04 -9.67 -1.85
CA LEU A 111 4.41 -9.65 -3.27
C LEU A 111 3.63 -10.69 -4.09
N LEU A 112 3.41 -11.88 -3.52
CA LEU A 112 2.58 -12.92 -4.14
C LEU A 112 1.14 -12.43 -4.37
N LEU A 113 0.56 -11.76 -3.37
CA LEU A 113 -0.78 -11.18 -3.46
C LEU A 113 -0.86 -10.11 -4.56
N ASP A 114 0.15 -9.25 -4.66
CA ASP A 114 0.20 -8.20 -5.70
C ASP A 114 0.34 -8.76 -7.11
N VAL A 115 1.10 -9.86 -7.28
CA VAL A 115 1.18 -10.58 -8.55
C VAL A 115 -0.16 -11.23 -8.90
N ASN A 116 -0.83 -11.84 -7.92
CA ASN A 116 -2.10 -12.51 -8.14
C ASN A 116 -3.23 -11.50 -8.46
N ALA A 117 -3.18 -10.32 -7.88
CA ALA A 117 -4.05 -9.19 -8.20
C ALA A 117 -3.73 -8.55 -9.57
N GLY A 118 -2.71 -9.03 -10.30
CA GLY A 118 -2.32 -8.52 -11.61
C GLY A 118 -1.60 -7.18 -11.59
N VAL A 119 -1.30 -6.63 -10.40
CA VAL A 119 -0.67 -5.32 -10.22
C VAL A 119 0.82 -5.38 -10.57
N TYR A 120 1.49 -6.48 -10.23
CA TYR A 120 2.84 -6.78 -10.70
C TYR A 120 2.84 -7.85 -11.79
N SER A 121 3.51 -7.56 -12.91
CA SER A 121 3.73 -8.56 -13.94
C SER A 121 4.62 -9.68 -13.43
N ARG A 122 4.21 -10.92 -13.70
CA ARG A 122 5.01 -12.14 -13.45
C ARG A 122 6.39 -12.08 -14.13
N ALA A 123 6.54 -11.27 -15.18
CA ALA A 123 7.81 -11.05 -15.86
C ALA A 123 8.91 -10.50 -14.94
N TRP A 124 8.56 -9.70 -13.92
CA TRP A 124 9.54 -9.19 -12.95
C TRP A 124 10.13 -10.31 -12.08
N MET A 125 9.32 -11.29 -11.69
CA MET A 125 9.81 -12.46 -10.95
C MET A 125 10.70 -13.33 -11.84
N VAL A 126 10.33 -13.54 -13.11
CA VAL A 126 11.16 -14.26 -14.09
C VAL A 126 12.50 -13.56 -14.27
N GLY A 127 12.50 -12.23 -14.46
CA GLY A 127 13.72 -11.44 -14.56
C GLY A 127 14.61 -11.52 -13.33
N SER A 128 14.02 -11.56 -12.14
CA SER A 128 14.75 -11.72 -10.86
C SER A 128 15.42 -13.09 -10.75
N VAL A 129 14.72 -14.15 -11.16
CA VAL A 129 15.28 -15.52 -11.21
C VAL A 129 16.42 -15.60 -12.23
N ILE A 130 16.22 -15.07 -13.45
CA ILE A 130 17.26 -15.03 -14.49
C ILE A 130 18.48 -14.23 -14.03
N GLY A 131 18.28 -13.04 -13.46
CA GLY A 131 19.37 -12.20 -12.96
C GLY A 131 20.18 -12.88 -11.86
N ALA A 132 19.51 -13.59 -10.95
CA ALA A 132 20.18 -14.35 -9.90
C ALA A 132 20.97 -15.54 -10.44
N LEU A 133 20.44 -16.25 -11.44
CA LEU A 133 21.14 -17.33 -12.15
C LEU A 133 22.38 -16.81 -12.88
N LEU A 134 22.25 -15.72 -13.64
CA LEU A 134 23.37 -15.08 -14.35
C LEU A 134 24.46 -14.63 -13.38
N TYR A 135 24.10 -14.02 -12.24
CA TYR A 135 25.06 -13.66 -11.21
C TYR A 135 25.80 -14.88 -10.65
N GLY A 136 25.07 -15.98 -10.41
CA GLY A 136 25.65 -17.24 -9.93
C GLY A 136 26.64 -17.87 -10.90
N LEU A 137 26.38 -17.75 -12.21
CA LEU A 137 27.23 -18.25 -13.29
C LEU A 137 28.47 -17.37 -13.53
N LEU A 138 28.32 -16.04 -13.46
CA LEU A 138 29.39 -15.08 -13.78
C LEU A 138 30.38 -14.84 -12.62
N LYS A 139 29.97 -15.00 -11.37
CA LYS A 139 30.82 -14.72 -10.20
C LYS A 139 31.18 -16.02 -9.46
N GLN A 140 32.11 -16.78 -10.07
CA GLN A 140 32.52 -18.09 -9.56
C GLN A 140 33.63 -18.06 -8.50
N GLY A 141 34.31 -16.93 -8.34
CA GLY A 141 35.44 -16.78 -7.42
C GLY A 141 35.12 -17.10 -5.95
N PRO A 142 36.11 -17.59 -5.17
CA PRO A 142 35.92 -17.96 -3.78
C PRO A 142 35.47 -16.79 -2.90
N GLU A 143 35.86 -15.57 -3.24
CA GLU A 143 35.43 -14.30 -2.60
C GLU A 143 33.92 -14.04 -2.71
N TYR A 144 33.26 -14.53 -3.76
CA TYR A 144 31.82 -14.35 -3.97
C TYR A 144 30.97 -15.48 -3.38
N ARG A 145 31.56 -16.47 -2.72
CA ARG A 145 30.85 -17.67 -2.24
C ARG A 145 29.68 -17.36 -1.30
N ARG A 146 29.82 -16.37 -0.42
CA ARG A 146 28.73 -15.92 0.48
C ARG A 146 27.63 -15.18 -0.27
N ALA A 147 27.99 -14.24 -1.15
CA ALA A 147 27.03 -13.50 -1.96
C ALA A 147 26.23 -14.44 -2.88
N ARG A 148 26.91 -15.42 -3.48
CA ARG A 148 26.31 -16.44 -4.33
C ARG A 148 25.30 -17.31 -3.58
N ARG A 149 25.61 -17.78 -2.36
CA ARG A 149 24.64 -18.51 -1.52
C ARG A 149 23.40 -17.67 -1.24
N GLY A 150 23.56 -16.39 -0.93
CA GLY A 150 22.45 -15.45 -0.76
C GLY A 150 21.58 -15.34 -2.02
N ASN A 151 22.21 -15.17 -3.18
CA ASN A 151 21.49 -15.09 -4.46
C ASN A 151 20.75 -16.38 -4.80
N TRP A 152 21.33 -17.57 -4.55
CA TRP A 152 20.62 -18.83 -4.78
C TRP A 152 19.39 -18.99 -3.89
N ILE A 153 19.47 -18.53 -2.63
CA ILE A 153 18.32 -18.53 -1.72
C ILE A 153 17.22 -17.58 -2.24
N MET A 154 17.59 -16.37 -2.69
CA MET A 154 16.64 -15.43 -3.30
C MET A 154 16.03 -15.99 -4.59
N ALA A 155 16.84 -16.61 -5.46
CA ALA A 155 16.40 -17.24 -6.69
C ALA A 155 15.41 -18.39 -6.43
N GLY A 156 15.73 -19.26 -5.46
CA GLY A 156 14.85 -20.33 -5.02
C GLY A 156 13.54 -19.79 -4.47
N GLY A 157 13.59 -18.75 -3.63
CA GLY A 157 12.40 -18.06 -3.12
C GLY A 157 11.54 -17.46 -4.23
N ALA A 158 12.15 -16.76 -5.19
CA ALA A 158 11.45 -16.17 -6.33
C ALA A 158 10.85 -17.24 -7.26
N ALA A 159 11.54 -18.38 -7.46
CA ALA A 159 11.02 -19.51 -8.24
C ALA A 159 9.82 -20.19 -7.55
N VAL A 160 9.87 -20.37 -6.23
CA VAL A 160 8.74 -20.87 -5.45
C VAL A 160 7.56 -19.90 -5.54
N LEU A 161 7.79 -18.60 -5.38
CA LEU A 161 6.75 -17.59 -5.53
C LEU A 161 6.14 -17.61 -6.93
N LEU A 162 6.95 -17.73 -7.98
CA LEU A 162 6.48 -17.86 -9.35
C LEU A 162 5.58 -19.09 -9.50
N ALA A 163 6.00 -20.26 -9.01
CA ALA A 163 5.22 -21.49 -9.07
C ALA A 163 3.88 -21.36 -8.31
N VAL A 164 3.91 -20.79 -7.11
CA VAL A 164 2.70 -20.57 -6.29
C VAL A 164 1.78 -19.54 -6.95
N SER A 165 2.31 -18.52 -7.64
CA SER A 165 1.51 -17.52 -8.35
C SER A 165 0.73 -18.05 -9.56
N LEU A 166 1.03 -19.28 -10.01
CA LEU A 166 0.30 -19.96 -11.08
C LEU A 166 -0.92 -20.72 -10.55
N LEU A 167 -1.03 -20.91 -9.23
CA LEU A 167 -2.19 -21.56 -8.61
C LEU A 167 -3.38 -20.59 -8.56
N PRO A 168 -4.63 -21.09 -8.62
CA PRO A 168 -5.83 -20.28 -8.44
C PRO A 168 -5.96 -19.89 -6.95
N LEU A 169 -5.30 -18.80 -6.56
CA LEU A 169 -5.27 -18.32 -5.17
C LEU A 169 -6.49 -17.45 -4.80
N SER A 170 -7.45 -17.24 -5.70
CA SER A 170 -8.63 -16.39 -5.49
C SER A 170 -9.40 -16.64 -4.17
N PRO A 171 -9.69 -17.89 -3.73
CA PRO A 171 -10.40 -18.09 -2.46
C PRO A 171 -9.55 -17.73 -1.23
N LEU A 172 -8.22 -17.81 -1.35
CA LEU A 172 -7.31 -17.40 -0.28
C LEU A 172 -7.16 -15.88 -0.22
N THR A 173 -7.04 -15.23 -1.37
CA THR A 173 -6.92 -13.76 -1.43
C THR A 173 -8.19 -13.09 -0.93
N ALA A 174 -9.37 -13.61 -1.27
CA ALA A 174 -10.65 -13.09 -0.79
C ALA A 174 -10.82 -13.14 0.74
N ARG A 175 -10.15 -14.09 1.42
CA ARG A 175 -10.18 -14.19 2.89
C ARG A 175 -9.18 -13.28 3.60
N LEU A 176 -8.13 -12.86 2.88
CA LEU A 176 -7.04 -12.05 3.44
C LEU A 176 -7.23 -10.56 3.16
N GLN A 177 -8.00 -10.21 2.13
CA GLN A 177 -8.22 -8.84 1.69
C GLN A 177 -9.48 -8.24 2.32
N VAL A 178 -9.46 -6.92 2.47
CA VAL A 178 -10.63 -6.15 2.88
C VAL A 178 -11.64 -6.15 1.73
N ALA A 179 -12.93 -6.32 2.05
CA ALA A 179 -13.99 -6.27 1.06
C ALA A 179 -14.06 -4.85 0.44
N PRO A 180 -14.08 -4.72 -0.90
CA PRO A 180 -14.28 -3.43 -1.55
C PRO A 180 -15.67 -2.87 -1.22
N PRO A 181 -15.79 -1.55 -0.98
CA PRO A 181 -17.08 -0.93 -0.73
C PRO A 181 -17.95 -1.00 -1.98
N LEU A 182 -19.23 -1.36 -1.82
CA LEU A 182 -20.21 -1.45 -2.92
C LEU A 182 -19.84 -2.43 -4.04
N ALA A 183 -18.97 -3.42 -3.74
CA ALA A 183 -18.58 -4.46 -4.70
C ALA A 183 -19.81 -5.11 -5.36
N GLU A 184 -19.77 -5.24 -6.69
CA GLU A 184 -20.80 -5.89 -7.52
C GLU A 184 -22.19 -5.20 -7.57
N GLN A 185 -22.39 -4.05 -6.91
CA GLN A 185 -23.67 -3.35 -6.92
C GLN A 185 -23.74 -2.28 -8.02
N ARG A 186 -24.87 -2.22 -8.73
CA ARG A 186 -25.21 -1.12 -9.63
C ARG A 186 -25.95 -0.05 -8.86
N LEU A 187 -25.45 1.18 -8.87
CA LEU A 187 -26.05 2.28 -8.11
C LEU A 187 -27.17 2.97 -8.91
N LEU A 188 -27.08 2.94 -10.24
CA LEU A 188 -28.15 3.37 -11.13
C LEU A 188 -28.80 2.16 -11.82
N PRO A 189 -30.10 1.89 -11.60
CA PRO A 189 -30.79 0.80 -12.27
C PRO A 189 -30.94 1.02 -13.79
N THR A 190 -30.84 2.28 -14.26
CA THR A 190 -30.94 2.68 -15.67
C THR A 190 -29.59 2.86 -16.36
N ALA A 191 -28.47 2.46 -15.73
CA ALA A 191 -27.16 2.56 -16.36
C ALA A 191 -27.03 1.62 -17.56
N GLU A 192 -26.61 2.16 -18.71
CA GLU A 192 -26.43 1.42 -19.95
C GLU A 192 -25.06 0.73 -20.01
N ALA A 193 -24.05 1.40 -19.43
CA ALA A 193 -22.70 0.89 -19.33
C ALA A 193 -22.12 1.22 -17.96
N THR A 194 -21.27 0.33 -17.46
CA THR A 194 -20.62 0.47 -16.15
C THR A 194 -19.15 0.09 -16.30
N PHE A 195 -18.25 1.05 -16.08
CA PHE A 195 -16.84 0.76 -15.85
C PHE A 195 -16.61 0.68 -14.35
N ARG A 196 -15.89 -0.35 -13.89
CA ARG A 196 -15.55 -0.52 -12.48
C ARG A 196 -14.16 -1.13 -12.34
N GLU A 197 -13.34 -0.52 -11.48
CA GLU A 197 -12.04 -1.03 -11.07
C GLU A 197 -12.03 -1.19 -9.55
N ASP A 198 -11.97 -2.45 -9.10
CA ASP A 198 -11.86 -2.81 -7.70
C ASP A 198 -10.41 -3.16 -7.36
N SER A 199 -9.92 -2.59 -6.26
CA SER A 199 -8.58 -2.85 -5.73
C SER A 199 -8.66 -3.08 -4.23
N ALA A 200 -8.00 -4.13 -3.75
CA ALA A 200 -8.05 -4.49 -2.34
C ALA A 200 -6.70 -5.02 -1.85
N THR A 201 -6.33 -4.56 -0.64
CA THR A 201 -5.23 -5.11 0.14
C THR A 201 -5.75 -5.69 1.44
N PHE A 202 -4.87 -6.29 2.23
CA PHE A 202 -5.19 -6.76 3.57
C PHE A 202 -5.46 -5.62 4.59
N LEU A 203 -5.21 -4.35 4.23
CA LEU A 203 -5.48 -3.20 5.11
C LEU A 203 -6.61 -2.30 4.61
N ALA A 204 -6.73 -2.15 3.29
CA ALA A 204 -7.60 -1.14 2.71
C ALA A 204 -8.18 -1.63 1.38
N ALA A 205 -9.32 -1.09 0.99
CA ALA A 205 -9.91 -1.36 -0.32
C ALA A 205 -10.34 -0.06 -0.99
N HIS A 206 -10.37 -0.07 -2.31
CA HIS A 206 -10.80 1.03 -3.15
C HIS A 206 -11.57 0.51 -4.36
N THR A 207 -12.70 1.15 -4.62
CA THR A 207 -13.58 0.88 -5.76
C THR A 207 -13.79 2.18 -6.51
N GLU A 208 -13.42 2.19 -7.78
CA GLU A 208 -13.70 3.28 -8.71
C GLU A 208 -14.74 2.81 -9.72
N TRP A 209 -15.73 3.64 -9.99
CA TRP A 209 -16.75 3.32 -10.97
C TRP A 209 -17.18 4.53 -11.78
N THR A 210 -17.61 4.25 -13.01
CA THR A 210 -18.26 5.21 -13.90
C THR A 210 -19.50 4.54 -14.47
N GLU A 211 -20.68 5.09 -14.17
CA GLU A 211 -21.95 4.61 -14.73
C GLU A 211 -22.48 5.64 -15.73
N TRP A 212 -22.80 5.20 -16.95
CA TRP A 212 -23.39 6.07 -17.97
C TRP A 212 -24.89 5.85 -18.08
N TRP A 213 -25.66 6.93 -18.12
CA TRP A 213 -27.11 6.87 -18.33
C TRP A 213 -27.61 7.98 -19.25
N SER A 214 -28.68 7.72 -19.99
CA SER A 214 -29.44 8.73 -20.74
C SER A 214 -30.73 9.05 -19.98
N PRO A 215 -30.93 10.29 -19.52
CA PRO A 215 -32.22 10.70 -19.00
C PRO A 215 -33.25 10.75 -20.14
N ASP A 216 -34.35 9.99 -19.99
CA ASP A 216 -35.55 10.02 -20.84
C ASP A 216 -35.32 9.87 -22.36
N GLY A 217 -34.40 8.99 -22.77
CA GLY A 217 -34.21 8.63 -24.20
C GLY A 217 -33.64 9.77 -25.04
N THR A 218 -32.92 10.69 -24.41
CA THR A 218 -32.24 11.80 -25.07
C THR A 218 -30.88 11.38 -25.64
N ASP A 219 -30.43 12.04 -26.71
CA ASP A 219 -29.17 11.71 -27.42
C ASP A 219 -27.88 12.06 -26.64
N TYR A 220 -27.97 12.51 -25.37
CA TYR A 220 -26.81 12.79 -24.54
C TYR A 220 -26.67 11.80 -23.39
N THR A 221 -25.43 11.40 -23.12
CA THR A 221 -25.07 10.49 -22.03
C THR A 221 -24.50 11.30 -20.87
N LEU A 222 -25.04 11.09 -19.68
CA LEU A 222 -24.47 11.57 -18.42
C LEU A 222 -23.61 10.48 -17.81
N ALA A 223 -22.54 10.86 -17.12
CA ALA A 223 -21.63 9.95 -16.43
C ALA A 223 -21.69 10.22 -14.92
N LEU A 224 -21.85 9.15 -14.14
CA LEU A 224 -21.80 9.17 -12.68
C LEU A 224 -20.43 8.62 -12.33
N GLU A 225 -19.53 9.50 -11.93
CA GLU A 225 -18.21 9.11 -11.50
C GLU A 225 -18.19 8.99 -9.98
N GLY A 226 -17.67 7.87 -9.48
CA GLY A 226 -17.60 7.66 -8.05
C GLY A 226 -16.38 6.85 -7.64
N GLN A 227 -15.90 7.16 -6.45
CA GLN A 227 -14.79 6.51 -5.82
C GLN A 227 -15.15 6.19 -4.38
N GLY A 228 -14.79 5.00 -3.93
CA GLY A 228 -15.07 4.50 -2.60
C GLY A 228 -13.84 3.90 -1.96
N TRP A 229 -13.59 4.21 -0.69
CA TRP A 229 -12.47 3.69 0.08
C TRP A 229 -12.96 3.05 1.37
N VAL A 230 -12.39 1.90 1.73
CA VAL A 230 -12.44 1.34 3.08
C VAL A 230 -11.03 1.43 3.66
N LEU A 231 -10.88 2.21 4.73
CA LEU A 231 -9.57 2.53 5.28
C LEU A 231 -9.33 1.82 6.63
N PRO A 232 -8.08 1.46 6.95
CA PRO A 232 -7.76 0.72 8.17
C PRO A 232 -7.92 1.55 9.45
N TRP A 233 -7.86 2.88 9.36
CA TRP A 233 -7.85 3.77 10.52
C TRP A 233 -8.81 4.95 10.40
N ASN A 234 -9.52 5.24 11.50
CA ASN A 234 -10.47 6.36 11.59
C ASN A 234 -9.82 7.73 11.36
N TRP A 235 -8.57 7.91 11.79
CA TRP A 235 -7.85 9.18 11.57
C TRP A 235 -7.53 9.37 10.09
N LEU A 236 -7.13 8.32 9.38
CA LEU A 236 -6.88 8.37 7.94
C LEU A 236 -8.18 8.66 7.19
N ALA A 237 -9.29 8.07 7.66
CA ALA A 237 -10.60 8.37 7.13
C ALA A 237 -11.03 9.83 7.37
N ASN A 238 -10.74 10.42 8.54
CA ASN A 238 -10.95 11.85 8.76
C ASN A 238 -10.16 12.69 7.74
N ASP A 239 -8.88 12.37 7.55
CA ASP A 239 -7.99 13.15 6.69
C ASP A 239 -8.41 13.06 5.22
N VAL A 240 -8.81 11.87 4.75
CA VAL A 240 -9.32 11.68 3.38
C VAL A 240 -10.65 12.42 3.18
N GLN A 241 -11.58 12.32 4.13
CA GLN A 241 -12.83 13.08 4.07
C GLN A 241 -12.55 14.59 4.02
N ASN A 242 -11.64 15.10 4.86
CA ASN A 242 -11.26 16.51 4.85
C ASN A 242 -10.59 16.93 3.53
N ALA A 243 -9.78 16.06 2.93
CA ALA A 243 -9.13 16.32 1.65
C ALA A 243 -10.12 16.33 0.46
N LEU A 244 -11.19 15.54 0.53
CA LEU A 244 -12.25 15.47 -0.49
C LEU A 244 -13.30 16.56 -0.33
N THR A 245 -13.60 16.98 0.91
CA THR A 245 -14.47 18.13 1.15
C THR A 245 -13.78 19.41 0.69
N LYS A 246 -14.13 19.87 -0.53
CA LYS A 246 -13.69 21.18 -1.04
C LYS A 246 -14.19 22.29 -0.09
N GLN A 247 -13.55 23.46 -0.11
CA GLN A 247 -13.92 24.59 0.77
C GLN A 247 -15.39 25.02 0.67
N ASN A 248 -16.09 24.68 -0.43
CA ASN A 248 -17.47 25.05 -0.69
C ASN A 248 -18.49 23.94 -0.38
N MET A 249 -18.07 22.78 0.13
CA MET A 249 -18.99 21.72 0.52
C MET A 249 -19.57 21.98 1.91
N SER A 250 -20.89 21.81 2.04
CA SER A 250 -21.60 21.95 3.32
C SER A 250 -22.29 20.64 3.71
N PRO A 251 -22.47 20.35 5.01
CA PRO A 251 -23.20 19.17 5.44
C PRO A 251 -24.65 19.23 4.95
N LEU A 252 -25.14 18.14 4.36
CA LEU A 252 -26.49 18.07 3.80
C LEU A 252 -27.53 17.93 4.94
N PRO A 253 -28.48 18.87 5.11
CA PRO A 253 -29.47 18.77 6.16
C PRO A 253 -30.33 17.50 6.02
N GLY A 254 -30.49 16.75 7.10
CA GLY A 254 -31.26 15.50 7.12
C GLY A 254 -30.46 14.23 6.84
N TYR A 255 -29.19 14.35 6.45
CA TYR A 255 -28.30 13.21 6.21
C TYR A 255 -27.02 13.33 7.03
N ASP A 256 -26.89 12.49 8.06
CA ASP A 256 -25.68 12.45 8.88
C ASP A 256 -24.49 11.96 8.05
N GLY A 257 -23.33 12.60 8.19
CA GLY A 257 -22.08 12.21 7.54
C GLY A 257 -22.08 12.34 6.01
N VAL A 258 -22.86 13.28 5.48
CA VAL A 258 -22.94 13.60 4.04
C VAL A 258 -22.65 15.09 3.83
N TRP A 259 -21.76 15.39 2.89
CA TRP A 259 -21.42 16.75 2.48
C TRP A 259 -21.64 16.92 0.98
N THR A 260 -22.09 18.10 0.55
CA THR A 260 -22.35 18.39 -0.86
C THR A 260 -22.07 19.85 -1.22
N ASP A 261 -21.71 20.08 -2.48
CA ASP A 261 -21.66 21.39 -3.14
C ASP A 261 -22.75 21.56 -4.23
N GLY A 262 -23.69 20.62 -4.33
CA GLY A 262 -24.77 20.58 -5.34
C GLY A 262 -24.47 19.64 -6.50
N ASP A 263 -23.21 19.58 -6.94
CA ASP A 263 -22.78 18.76 -8.07
C ASP A 263 -22.05 17.48 -7.62
N SER A 264 -21.49 17.47 -6.42
CA SER A 264 -20.78 16.32 -5.86
C SER A 264 -21.17 16.03 -4.40
N TYR A 265 -20.94 14.79 -4.00
CA TYR A 265 -21.28 14.26 -2.69
C TYR A 265 -20.08 13.55 -2.08
N VAL A 266 -19.80 13.84 -0.81
CA VAL A 266 -18.90 13.05 0.03
C VAL A 266 -19.74 12.39 1.10
N LEU A 267 -19.65 11.07 1.22
CA LEU A 267 -20.36 10.28 2.23
C LEU A 267 -19.34 9.58 3.12
N ARG A 268 -19.61 9.55 4.42
CA ARG A 268 -18.78 8.84 5.39
C ARG A 268 -19.59 7.96 6.32
N ARG A 269 -19.19 6.70 6.43
CA ARG A 269 -19.71 5.71 7.40
C ARG A 269 -18.54 5.01 8.07
N GLY A 270 -18.21 5.46 9.28
CA GLY A 270 -17.04 4.97 10.03
C GLY A 270 -15.72 5.18 9.26
N ASN A 271 -15.12 4.07 8.85
CA ASN A 271 -13.89 4.00 8.06
C ASN A 271 -14.11 3.94 6.54
N THR A 272 -15.37 3.89 6.10
CA THR A 272 -15.75 3.87 4.68
C THR A 272 -16.08 5.28 4.23
N ILE A 273 -15.49 5.69 3.11
CA ILE A 273 -15.71 7.00 2.49
C ILE A 273 -16.10 6.77 1.05
N LEU A 274 -17.14 7.47 0.60
CA LEU A 274 -17.48 7.57 -0.81
C LEU A 274 -17.39 9.02 -1.25
N TRP A 275 -16.93 9.22 -2.47
CA TRP A 275 -17.04 10.46 -3.21
C TRP A 275 -17.73 10.17 -4.54
N VAL A 276 -18.65 11.04 -4.93
CA VAL A 276 -19.41 10.90 -6.17
C VAL A 276 -19.57 12.27 -6.82
N GLU A 277 -19.32 12.36 -8.11
CA GLU A 277 -19.49 13.54 -8.95
C GLU A 277 -20.64 13.33 -9.94
N SER A 278 -21.53 14.33 -10.02
CA SER A 278 -22.69 14.39 -10.90
C SER A 278 -23.73 13.26 -10.69
N GLY A 279 -24.56 13.39 -9.65
CA GLY A 279 -25.67 12.45 -9.36
C GLY A 279 -27.07 12.96 -9.78
N PRO A 280 -28.06 12.06 -10.02
CA PRO A 280 -29.47 12.41 -10.15
C PRO A 280 -30.01 13.07 -8.86
N PRO A 281 -31.19 13.73 -8.87
CA PRO A 281 -31.71 14.47 -7.73
C PRO A 281 -31.66 13.68 -6.40
N ALA A 282 -31.06 14.32 -5.40
CA ALA A 282 -30.33 13.76 -4.27
C ALA A 282 -31.06 12.82 -3.30
N SER A 283 -32.37 12.60 -3.38
CA SER A 283 -33.10 11.86 -2.33
C SER A 283 -33.11 10.35 -2.57
N GLN A 284 -33.71 9.90 -3.68
CA GLN A 284 -33.93 8.46 -3.91
C GLN A 284 -32.63 7.68 -4.16
N TRP A 285 -31.65 8.28 -4.83
CA TRP A 285 -30.36 7.64 -5.09
C TRP A 285 -29.50 7.58 -3.81
N LEU A 286 -29.48 8.64 -3.02
CA LEU A 286 -28.65 8.71 -1.82
C LEU A 286 -29.15 7.77 -0.72
N ASP A 287 -30.47 7.63 -0.58
CA ASP A 287 -31.09 6.62 0.30
C ASP A 287 -30.67 5.20 -0.10
N GLN A 288 -30.68 4.88 -1.40
CA GLN A 288 -30.23 3.57 -1.88
C GLN A 288 -28.75 3.35 -1.58
N VAL A 289 -27.87 4.31 -1.87
CA VAL A 289 -26.43 4.20 -1.57
C VAL A 289 -26.19 3.99 -0.07
N LEU A 290 -26.89 4.73 0.79
CA LEU A 290 -26.77 4.61 2.24
C LEU A 290 -27.20 3.24 2.77
N ILE A 291 -28.33 2.71 2.29
CA ILE A 291 -28.81 1.36 2.66
C ILE A 291 -27.75 0.30 2.31
N HIS A 292 -27.15 0.42 1.13
CA HIS A 292 -26.14 -0.53 0.67
C HIS A 292 -24.82 -0.41 1.45
N LEU A 293 -24.41 0.82 1.80
CA LEU A 293 -23.24 1.04 2.65
C LEU A 293 -23.44 0.43 4.03
N GLU A 294 -24.60 0.61 4.64
CA GLU A 294 -24.94 0.03 5.94
C GLU A 294 -24.97 -1.50 5.90
N ALA A 295 -25.53 -2.07 4.82
CA ALA A 295 -25.49 -3.52 4.61
C ALA A 295 -24.06 -4.07 4.39
N SER A 296 -23.16 -3.28 3.80
CA SER A 296 -21.76 -3.67 3.57
C SER A 296 -20.84 -3.50 4.78
N THR A 297 -21.28 -2.75 5.79
CA THR A 297 -20.50 -2.43 7.00
C THR A 297 -20.97 -3.18 8.26
N ALA A 298 -22.08 -3.92 8.16
CA ALA A 298 -22.64 -4.81 9.18
C ALA A 298 -22.03 -6.22 9.10
#